data_AF-A0A2E6Q7R2-F1
#
_entry.id   AF-A0A2E6Q7R2-F1
#
_cell.length_a   1.000
_cell.length_b   1.000
_cell.length_c   1.000
_cell.angle_alpha   90.00
_cell.angle_beta   90.00
_cell.angle_gamma   90.00
#
_symmetry.space_group_name_H-M   'P 1'
#
loop_
_entity.id
_entity.type
_entity.pdbx_description
1 polymer ?
#
loop_
_entity_poly.entity_id
_entity_poly.type
_entity_poly.pdbx_seq_one_letter_code
_entity_poly.pdbx_strand_id
1 'polypeptide(L)'
;MRYKLSTCAIPNCPYDAEKITGASGILALLTLKKRVLAATALVLGRGAAVLLAFWLAIAPAAAGNKDPAFIKLGGGDIGSCCADRDQAGVFSIEYRAGPDLELLHIRPSLGVFGTTDASIYGWFGLSGDIFFGRRIVLTLGSAVGFYLDGEGQDLGHVLEFRSGAEIAWRFDNRARLGIGVTHLSNANIADKNPGTETVMLIYSHPLKSLFSDKK
;
A
#
# COMPACT_ATOMS: atom_id res chain seq x y z
N MET A 1 10.72 -17.37 -46.12
CA MET A 1 11.59 -16.18 -45.93
C MET A 1 12.53 -16.46 -44.76
N ARG A 2 13.85 -16.49 -45.02
CA ARG A 2 14.90 -16.70 -44.00
C ARG A 2 15.50 -15.33 -43.66
N TYR A 3 15.49 -14.93 -42.41
CA TYR A 3 16.22 -13.74 -41.97
C TYR A 3 17.71 -14.09 -41.82
N LYS A 4 18.54 -13.49 -42.66
CA LYS A 4 20.01 -13.56 -42.61
C LYS A 4 20.47 -12.49 -41.62
N LEU A 5 20.93 -12.88 -40.44
CA LEU A 5 21.61 -11.96 -39.52
C LEU A 5 22.98 -11.61 -40.11
N SER A 6 23.16 -10.34 -40.44
CA SER A 6 24.41 -9.73 -40.86
C SER A 6 25.44 -9.78 -39.73
N THR A 7 26.54 -10.47 -39.97
CA THR A 7 27.72 -10.53 -39.09
C THR A 7 28.44 -9.18 -39.07
N CYS A 8 28.68 -8.65 -37.87
CA CYS A 8 29.49 -7.46 -37.62
C CYS A 8 30.96 -7.72 -38.05
N ALA A 9 31.54 -6.81 -38.83
CA ALA A 9 32.89 -6.91 -39.38
C ALA A 9 33.82 -5.87 -38.73
N ILE A 10 34.17 -6.06 -37.45
CA ILE A 10 35.19 -5.26 -36.75
C ILE A 10 36.20 -6.22 -36.09
N PRO A 11 37.51 -6.07 -36.31
CA PRO A 11 38.52 -6.83 -35.58
C PRO A 11 38.58 -6.33 -34.12
N ASN A 12 38.57 -7.25 -33.15
CA ASN A 12 38.54 -7.03 -31.68
C ASN A 12 37.18 -6.68 -31.05
N CYS A 13 36.17 -7.53 -31.25
CA CYS A 13 34.99 -7.56 -30.39
C CYS A 13 35.25 -8.52 -29.20
N PRO A 14 35.18 -8.09 -27.92
CA PRO A 14 35.53 -8.91 -26.76
C PRO A 14 34.35 -9.77 -26.27
N TYR A 15 33.54 -10.29 -27.18
CA TYR A 15 32.45 -11.20 -26.84
C TYR A 15 32.52 -12.43 -27.74
N ASP A 16 33.34 -13.39 -27.31
CA ASP A 16 33.09 -14.78 -27.64
C ASP A 16 31.69 -15.12 -27.12
N ALA A 17 30.73 -15.19 -28.04
CA ALA A 17 29.43 -15.76 -27.79
C ALA A 17 29.59 -17.28 -27.60
N GLU A 18 30.16 -17.67 -26.46
CA GLU A 18 30.17 -19.05 -26.03
C GLU A 18 28.72 -19.45 -25.79
N LYS A 19 28.23 -20.30 -26.69
CA LYS A 19 26.87 -20.84 -26.70
C LYS A 19 26.53 -21.39 -25.32
N ILE A 20 25.54 -20.79 -24.67
CA ILE A 20 24.81 -21.35 -23.53
C ILE A 20 23.92 -22.50 -24.06
N THR A 21 24.52 -23.56 -24.61
CA THR A 21 23.82 -24.76 -25.12
C THR A 21 24.23 -26.04 -24.39
N GLY A 22 25.04 -25.93 -23.33
CA GLY A 22 25.40 -27.04 -22.45
C GLY A 22 24.47 -27.12 -21.23
N ALA A 23 24.33 -28.32 -20.67
CA ALA A 23 23.57 -28.56 -19.43
C ALA A 23 23.97 -27.60 -18.29
N SER A 24 25.24 -27.18 -18.24
CA SER A 24 25.76 -26.19 -17.28
C SER A 24 25.13 -24.80 -17.43
N GLY A 25 24.84 -24.36 -18.66
CA GLY A 25 24.22 -23.05 -18.94
C GLY A 25 22.73 -23.02 -18.57
N ILE A 26 22.02 -24.11 -18.85
CA ILE A 26 20.61 -24.28 -18.44
C ILE A 26 20.53 -24.42 -16.91
N LEU A 27 21.48 -25.12 -16.28
CA LEU A 27 21.56 -25.26 -14.83
C LEU A 27 21.90 -23.92 -14.16
N ALA A 28 22.76 -23.09 -14.75
CA ALA A 28 23.06 -21.73 -14.30
C ALA A 28 21.82 -20.81 -14.39
N LEU A 29 21.07 -20.89 -15.49
CA LEU A 29 19.84 -20.11 -15.66
C LEU A 29 18.72 -20.57 -14.69
N LEU A 30 18.61 -21.88 -14.45
CA LEU A 30 17.67 -22.46 -13.49
C LEU A 30 18.05 -22.14 -12.05
N THR A 31 19.34 -22.16 -11.71
CA THR A 31 19.82 -21.76 -10.38
C THR A 31 19.67 -20.26 -10.16
N LEU A 32 19.90 -19.43 -11.18
CA LEU A 32 19.64 -17.99 -11.11
C LEU A 32 18.14 -17.71 -10.96
N LYS A 33 17.27 -18.35 -11.76
CA LYS A 33 15.80 -18.27 -11.58
C LYS A 33 15.36 -18.72 -10.19
N LYS A 34 15.90 -19.83 -9.68
CA LYS A 34 15.61 -20.31 -8.31
C LYS A 34 16.10 -19.34 -7.24
N ARG A 35 17.26 -18.72 -7.41
CA ARG A 35 17.81 -17.71 -6.48
C ARG A 35 17.01 -16.41 -6.53
N VAL A 36 16.57 -15.98 -7.71
CA VAL A 36 15.69 -14.81 -7.88
C VAL A 36 14.32 -15.10 -7.30
N LEU A 37 13.73 -16.29 -7.53
CA LEU A 37 12.47 -16.72 -6.90
C LEU A 37 12.61 -16.85 -5.37
N ALA A 38 13.71 -17.39 -4.87
CA ALA A 38 13.96 -17.53 -3.44
C ALA A 38 14.22 -16.17 -2.77
N ALA A 39 14.91 -15.25 -3.45
CA ALA A 39 15.13 -13.88 -2.96
C ALA A 39 13.83 -13.06 -2.97
N THR A 40 13.01 -13.17 -4.03
CA THR A 40 11.67 -12.56 -4.05
C THR A 40 10.75 -13.17 -2.99
N ALA A 41 10.75 -14.50 -2.82
CA ALA A 41 9.99 -15.17 -1.76
C ALA A 41 10.50 -14.85 -0.35
N LEU A 42 11.80 -14.60 -0.17
CA LEU A 42 12.40 -14.23 1.12
C LEU A 42 12.15 -12.76 1.48
N VAL A 43 12.17 -11.84 0.51
CA VAL A 43 11.81 -10.43 0.70
C VAL A 43 10.31 -10.29 0.96
N LEU A 44 9.47 -10.97 0.17
CA LEU A 44 8.03 -11.09 0.41
C LEU A 44 7.73 -11.79 1.74
N GLY A 45 8.51 -12.83 2.10
CA GLY A 45 8.35 -13.58 3.33
C GLY A 45 8.76 -12.81 4.58
N ARG A 46 9.80 -11.98 4.52
CA ARG A 46 10.21 -11.09 5.63
C ARG A 46 9.23 -9.92 5.79
N GLY A 47 8.77 -9.30 4.71
CA GLY A 47 7.75 -8.26 4.76
C GLY A 47 6.40 -8.79 5.25
N ALA A 48 5.96 -9.95 4.76
CA ALA A 48 4.73 -10.60 5.19
C ALA A 48 4.80 -11.10 6.65
N ALA A 49 5.95 -11.62 7.10
CA ALA A 49 6.14 -12.02 8.50
C ALA A 49 6.16 -10.82 9.45
N VAL A 50 6.75 -9.68 9.05
CA VAL A 50 6.73 -8.44 9.85
C VAL A 50 5.34 -7.84 9.88
N LEU A 51 4.62 -7.80 8.76
CA LEU A 51 3.22 -7.38 8.71
C LEU A 51 2.33 -8.30 9.56
N LEU A 52 2.51 -9.62 9.45
CA LEU A 52 1.76 -10.60 10.24
C LEU A 52 2.06 -10.47 11.75
N ALA A 53 3.33 -10.30 12.13
CA ALA A 53 3.73 -10.07 13.52
C ALA A 53 3.20 -8.74 14.07
N PHE A 54 3.22 -7.68 13.25
CA PHE A 54 2.61 -6.38 13.58
C PHE A 54 1.11 -6.54 13.86
N TRP A 55 0.39 -7.25 13.00
CA TRP A 55 -1.03 -7.52 13.18
C TRP A 55 -1.34 -8.43 14.38
N LEU A 56 -0.53 -9.46 14.64
CA LEU A 56 -0.66 -10.34 15.80
C LEU A 56 -0.44 -9.61 17.13
N ALA A 57 0.44 -8.59 17.17
CA ALA A 57 0.72 -7.80 18.36
C ALA A 57 -0.40 -6.79 18.70
N ILE A 58 -1.19 -6.35 17.71
CA ILE A 58 -2.25 -5.34 17.89
C ILE A 58 -3.59 -5.96 18.32
N ALA A 59 -3.79 -7.26 18.06
CA ALA A 59 -5.05 -7.96 18.30
C ALA A 59 -5.64 -7.82 19.74
N PRO A 60 -4.86 -7.80 20.84
CA PRO A 60 -5.42 -7.67 22.19
C PRO A 60 -5.94 -6.27 22.51
N ALA A 61 -5.33 -5.22 21.95
CA ALA A 61 -5.68 -3.82 22.20
C ALA A 61 -6.84 -3.33 21.33
N ALA A 62 -7.17 -4.09 20.28
CA ALA A 62 -8.28 -3.84 19.38
C ALA A 62 -9.59 -4.52 19.77
N ALA A 63 -9.57 -5.32 20.85
CA ALA A 63 -10.70 -6.09 21.29
C ALA A 63 -11.81 -5.22 21.90
N GLY A 64 -13.03 -5.36 21.36
CA GLY A 64 -14.25 -5.02 22.10
C GLY A 64 -15.11 -3.88 21.56
N ASN A 65 -14.97 -3.44 20.30
CA ASN A 65 -15.85 -2.41 19.75
C ASN A 65 -16.55 -2.78 18.44
N LYS A 66 -17.88 -2.89 18.50
CA LYS A 66 -18.78 -3.08 17.35
C LYS A 66 -18.99 -1.79 16.57
N ASP A 67 -17.91 -1.08 16.24
CA ASP A 67 -18.03 0.11 15.40
C ASP A 67 -18.64 -0.29 14.05
N PRO A 68 -19.57 0.48 13.48
CA PRO A 68 -20.21 0.15 12.22
C PRO A 68 -19.22 0.21 11.03
N ALA A 69 -19.72 -0.03 9.83
CA ALA A 69 -19.01 0.37 8.62
C ALA A 69 -18.90 1.91 8.57
N PHE A 70 -17.92 2.44 7.86
CA PHE A 70 -17.73 3.89 7.70
C PHE A 70 -17.57 4.26 6.24
N ILE A 71 -18.10 5.43 5.88
CA ILE A 71 -17.56 6.24 4.78
C ILE A 71 -16.70 7.31 5.39
N LYS A 72 -15.45 7.40 4.94
CA LYS A 72 -14.48 8.37 5.39
C LYS A 72 -14.24 9.37 4.27
N LEU A 73 -14.26 10.64 4.63
CA LEU A 73 -13.90 11.75 3.76
C LEU A 73 -12.64 12.39 4.35
N GLY A 74 -11.60 12.55 3.54
CA GLY A 74 -10.35 13.14 3.95
C GLY A 74 -9.96 14.33 3.10
N GLY A 75 -9.31 15.32 3.70
CA GLY A 75 -8.73 16.46 3.03
C GLY A 75 -7.45 16.91 3.74
N GLY A 76 -6.42 17.28 2.99
CA GLY A 76 -5.16 17.74 3.57
C GLY A 76 -4.09 17.93 2.51
N ASP A 77 -2.87 17.53 2.84
CA ASP A 77 -1.69 17.68 2.00
C ASP A 77 -1.02 16.32 1.71
N ILE A 78 -0.26 16.30 0.63
CA ILE A 78 0.72 15.27 0.29
C ILE A 78 2.08 15.93 0.09
N GLY A 79 3.15 15.25 0.51
CA GLY A 79 4.53 15.72 0.37
C GLY A 79 4.99 16.79 1.36
N SER A 80 4.11 17.35 2.20
CA SER A 80 4.52 18.45 3.10
C SER A 80 5.17 17.99 4.41
N CYS A 81 4.86 16.77 4.87
CA CYS A 81 5.54 16.25 6.05
C CYS A 81 6.83 15.54 5.68
N CYS A 82 7.84 15.79 6.52
CA CYS A 82 8.88 14.83 6.84
C CYS A 82 9.97 14.64 5.76
N ALA A 83 9.83 15.23 4.56
CA ALA A 83 10.87 15.31 3.52
C ALA A 83 10.60 16.47 2.53
N ASP A 84 11.64 16.96 1.84
CA ASP A 84 11.47 17.88 0.70
C ASP A 84 10.88 17.10 -0.49
N ARG A 85 9.57 17.26 -0.71
CA ARG A 85 8.79 16.61 -1.77
C ARG A 85 7.85 17.59 -2.44
N ASP A 86 7.35 17.22 -3.61
CA ASP A 86 6.32 18.01 -4.30
C ASP A 86 5.05 18.05 -3.45
N GLN A 87 4.62 19.26 -3.12
CA GLN A 87 3.49 19.49 -2.21
C GLN A 87 2.21 19.76 -3.00
N ALA A 88 1.16 19.01 -2.70
CA ALA A 88 -0.13 19.19 -3.32
C ALA A 88 -1.25 19.09 -2.28
N GLY A 89 -2.40 19.72 -2.56
CA GLY A 89 -3.62 19.43 -1.82
C GLY A 89 -4.13 18.04 -2.18
N VAL A 90 -4.73 17.31 -1.23
CA VAL A 90 -5.23 15.96 -1.46
C VAL A 90 -6.62 15.77 -0.84
N PHE A 91 -7.50 15.09 -1.58
CA PHE A 91 -8.85 14.73 -1.14
C PHE A 91 -9.06 13.24 -1.30
N SER A 92 -9.71 12.61 -0.31
CA SER A 92 -9.92 11.17 -0.29
C SER A 92 -11.33 10.77 0.10
N ILE A 93 -11.74 9.61 -0.42
CA ILE A 93 -12.95 8.89 -0.03
C ILE A 93 -12.53 7.44 0.25
N GLU A 94 -12.92 6.91 1.41
CA GLU A 94 -12.66 5.52 1.79
C GLU A 94 -13.91 4.87 2.37
N TYR A 95 -14.24 3.68 1.89
CA TYR A 95 -15.15 2.78 2.58
C TYR A 95 -14.35 1.85 3.49
N ARG A 96 -14.74 1.79 4.77
CA ARG A 96 -14.21 0.82 5.73
C ARG A 96 -15.33 -0.11 6.18
N ALA A 97 -15.08 -1.41 6.10
CA ALA A 97 -16.07 -2.41 6.45
C ALA A 97 -16.44 -2.37 7.95
N GLY A 98 -17.66 -2.83 8.22
CA GLY A 98 -18.17 -3.00 9.58
C GLY A 98 -17.73 -4.31 10.22
N PRO A 99 -18.33 -4.68 11.37
CA PRO A 99 -17.99 -5.88 12.12
C PRO A 99 -18.20 -7.18 11.33
N ASP A 100 -19.09 -7.17 10.33
CA ASP A 100 -19.44 -8.37 9.55
C ASP A 100 -18.27 -8.91 8.73
N LEU A 101 -17.30 -8.06 8.38
CA LEU A 101 -16.06 -8.44 7.67
C LEU A 101 -14.82 -8.28 8.55
N GLU A 102 -15.01 -8.16 9.86
CA GLU A 102 -13.91 -8.07 10.82
C GLU A 102 -13.32 -9.46 11.08
N LEU A 103 -12.01 -9.61 10.87
CA LEU A 103 -11.27 -10.82 11.21
C LEU A 103 -10.10 -10.43 12.13
N LEU A 104 -10.06 -11.00 13.33
CA LEU A 104 -9.01 -10.70 14.34
C LEU A 104 -8.85 -9.20 14.62
N HIS A 105 -9.96 -8.45 14.68
CA HIS A 105 -10.00 -6.98 14.84
C HIS A 105 -9.41 -6.16 13.69
N ILE A 106 -9.18 -6.80 12.54
CA ILE A 106 -8.73 -6.18 11.32
C ILE A 106 -9.92 -6.07 10.39
N ARG A 107 -10.09 -4.89 9.79
CA ARG A 107 -11.20 -4.57 8.89
C ARG A 107 -10.68 -4.19 7.51
N PRO A 108 -11.24 -4.78 6.45
CA PRO A 108 -10.90 -4.37 5.10
C PRO A 108 -11.45 -2.98 4.79
N SER A 109 -10.73 -2.25 3.94
CA SER A 109 -11.13 -0.97 3.39
C SER A 109 -10.81 -0.87 1.90
N LEU A 110 -11.53 0.02 1.23
CA LEU A 110 -11.30 0.37 -0.16
C LEU A 110 -11.42 1.89 -0.27
N GLY A 111 -10.47 2.55 -0.92
CA GLY A 111 -10.53 3.99 -1.06
C GLY A 111 -9.80 4.51 -2.28
N VAL A 112 -9.99 5.80 -2.51
CA VAL A 112 -9.35 6.57 -3.56
C VAL A 112 -9.00 7.97 -3.05
N PHE A 113 -7.90 8.54 -3.54
CA PHE A 113 -7.59 9.94 -3.39
C PHE A 113 -7.16 10.54 -4.72
N GLY A 114 -7.38 11.85 -4.85
CA GLY A 114 -6.83 12.68 -5.92
C GLY A 114 -6.11 13.88 -5.33
N THR A 115 -5.08 14.35 -6.04
CA THR A 115 -4.31 15.55 -5.66
C THR A 115 -4.67 16.76 -6.55
N THR A 116 -4.31 17.96 -6.11
CA THR A 116 -4.42 19.19 -6.92
C THR A 116 -3.53 19.16 -8.16
N ASP A 117 -2.50 18.32 -8.15
CA ASP A 117 -1.57 18.13 -9.25
C ASP A 117 -1.97 16.94 -10.13
N ALA A 118 -3.26 16.57 -10.10
CA ALA A 118 -3.87 15.53 -10.92
C ALA A 118 -3.33 14.09 -10.73
N SER A 119 -2.58 13.81 -9.66
CA SER A 119 -2.24 12.42 -9.29
C SER A 119 -3.45 11.71 -8.67
N ILE A 120 -3.58 10.40 -8.92
CA ILE A 120 -4.68 9.58 -8.40
C ILE A 120 -4.13 8.30 -7.77
N TYR A 121 -4.66 7.92 -6.62
CA TYR A 121 -4.33 6.64 -5.97
C TYR A 121 -5.59 5.90 -5.54
N GLY A 122 -5.77 4.66 -6.00
CA GLY A 122 -6.81 3.76 -5.51
C GLY A 122 -6.21 2.59 -4.74
N TRP A 123 -6.77 2.24 -3.58
CA TRP A 123 -6.21 1.20 -2.70
C TRP A 123 -7.23 0.24 -2.13
N PHE A 124 -6.76 -0.97 -1.83
CA PHE A 124 -7.39 -1.93 -0.95
C PHE A 124 -6.54 -2.12 0.31
N GLY A 125 -7.16 -1.97 1.48
CA GLY A 125 -6.47 -1.87 2.76
C GLY A 125 -7.02 -2.77 3.85
N LEU A 126 -6.23 -2.89 4.91
CA LEU A 126 -6.54 -3.55 6.16
C LEU A 126 -6.20 -2.60 7.30
N SER A 127 -7.10 -2.45 8.26
CA SER A 127 -6.96 -1.51 9.37
C SER A 127 -7.49 -2.08 10.68
N GLY A 128 -6.78 -1.83 11.78
CA GLY A 128 -7.19 -2.19 13.15
C GLY A 128 -7.32 -0.95 14.02
N ASP A 129 -8.22 -1.00 15.00
CA ASP A 129 -8.51 0.12 15.90
C ASP A 129 -8.10 -0.20 17.33
N ILE A 130 -7.34 0.67 17.97
CA ILE A 130 -6.99 0.63 19.39
C ILE A 130 -7.80 1.71 20.10
N PHE A 131 -8.57 1.31 21.13
CA PHE A 131 -9.48 2.21 21.83
C PHE A 131 -8.87 2.70 23.15
N PHE A 132 -8.72 4.01 23.28
CA PHE A 132 -8.35 4.67 24.54
C PHE A 132 -9.61 5.24 25.19
N GLY A 133 -10.22 4.43 26.06
CA GLY A 133 -11.51 4.74 26.66
C GLY A 133 -12.64 4.82 25.63
N ARG A 134 -13.58 5.75 25.83
CA ARG A 134 -14.77 5.87 24.96
C ARG A 134 -14.57 6.78 23.75
N ARG A 135 -13.60 7.70 23.78
CA ARG A 135 -13.52 8.85 22.88
C ARG A 135 -12.34 8.84 21.95
N ILE A 136 -11.19 8.28 22.33
CA ILE A 136 -9.99 8.35 21.51
C ILE A 136 -9.77 7.00 20.84
N VAL A 137 -9.53 7.00 19.54
CA VAL A 137 -9.26 5.82 18.73
C VAL A 137 -7.98 6.04 17.95
N LEU A 138 -7.04 5.11 18.05
CA LEU A 138 -5.89 5.03 17.17
C LEU A 138 -6.14 3.92 16.15
N THR A 139 -6.21 4.26 14.89
CA THR A 139 -6.30 3.30 13.79
C THR A 139 -4.91 3.12 13.19
N LEU A 140 -4.47 1.88 13.07
CA LEU A 140 -3.26 1.50 12.33
C LEU A 140 -3.68 0.73 11.09
N GLY A 141 -3.06 0.99 9.94
CA GLY A 141 -3.44 0.34 8.70
C GLY A 141 -2.36 0.28 7.65
N SER A 142 -2.52 -0.70 6.77
CA SER A 142 -1.69 -0.90 5.59
C SER A 142 -2.59 -1.22 4.39
N ALA A 143 -2.17 -0.82 3.20
CA ALA A 143 -2.89 -1.05 1.96
C ALA A 143 -1.93 -1.23 0.79
N VAL A 144 -2.47 -1.76 -0.29
CA VAL A 144 -1.81 -1.82 -1.60
C VAL A 144 -2.74 -1.20 -2.62
N GLY A 145 -2.16 -0.52 -3.60
CA GLY A 145 -2.96 0.21 -4.56
C GLY A 145 -2.21 0.55 -5.83
N PHE A 146 -2.92 1.25 -6.70
CA PHE A 146 -2.41 1.75 -7.96
C PHE A 146 -2.32 3.28 -7.92
N TYR A 147 -1.12 3.81 -8.12
CA TYR A 147 -0.82 5.23 -8.24
C TYR A 147 -0.63 5.59 -9.70
N LEU A 148 -1.34 6.63 -10.13
CA LEU A 148 -1.20 7.23 -11.44
C LEU A 148 -0.59 8.61 -11.25
N ASP A 149 0.59 8.78 -11.83
CA ASP A 149 1.32 10.03 -11.78
C ASP A 149 0.53 11.15 -12.47
N GLY A 150 0.51 12.32 -11.84
CA GLY A 150 0.08 13.58 -12.43
C GLY A 150 1.28 14.51 -12.62
N GLU A 151 1.09 15.78 -12.31
CA GLU A 151 2.13 16.81 -12.28
C GLU A 151 2.85 16.89 -10.92
N GLY A 152 2.44 16.07 -9.95
CA GLY A 152 3.05 15.99 -8.62
C GLY A 152 4.15 14.93 -8.52
N GLN A 153 4.31 14.37 -7.30
CA GLN A 153 5.38 13.42 -7.00
C GLN A 153 5.32 12.14 -7.85
N ASP A 154 6.34 11.92 -8.68
CA ASP A 154 6.57 10.64 -9.38
C ASP A 154 7.12 9.60 -8.39
N LEU A 155 6.32 8.55 -8.14
CA LEU A 155 6.64 7.46 -7.21
C LEU A 155 7.46 6.33 -7.84
N GLY A 156 7.70 6.38 -9.15
CA GLY A 156 8.54 5.44 -9.89
C GLY A 156 7.87 4.11 -10.23
N HIS A 157 6.67 3.84 -9.73
CA HIS A 157 5.93 2.62 -10.04
C HIS A 157 4.41 2.82 -9.93
N VAL A 158 3.65 2.05 -10.71
CA VAL A 158 2.18 2.09 -10.64
C VAL A 158 1.65 1.42 -9.38
N LEU A 159 2.31 0.36 -8.89
CA LEU A 159 1.92 -0.34 -7.66
C LEU A 159 2.66 0.27 -6.47
N GLU A 160 1.89 0.75 -5.51
CA GLU A 160 2.37 1.45 -4.32
C GLU A 160 1.74 0.85 -3.06
N PHE A 161 2.57 0.68 -2.02
CA PHE A 161 2.15 0.27 -0.69
C PHE A 161 1.90 1.49 0.18
N ARG A 162 0.80 1.46 0.92
CA ARG A 162 0.42 2.49 1.87
C ARG A 162 0.51 1.92 3.28
N SER A 163 1.11 2.65 4.20
CA SER A 163 1.05 2.33 5.64
C SER A 163 0.86 3.60 6.45
N GLY A 164 0.20 3.53 7.60
CA GLY A 164 0.04 4.71 8.43
C GLY A 164 -0.86 4.54 9.62
N ALA A 165 -1.14 5.68 10.24
CA ALA A 165 -1.89 5.78 11.48
C ALA A 165 -2.86 6.96 11.43
N GLU A 166 -4.00 6.82 12.10
CA GLU A 166 -4.97 7.88 12.32
C GLU A 166 -5.32 7.94 13.81
N ILE A 167 -5.24 9.13 14.40
CA ILE A 167 -5.80 9.37 15.74
C ILE A 167 -7.09 10.16 15.59
N ALA A 168 -8.17 9.68 16.20
CA ALA A 168 -9.49 10.24 16.03
C ALA A 168 -10.25 10.38 17.34
N TRP A 169 -11.04 11.45 17.42
CA TRP A 169 -12.09 11.62 18.41
C TRP A 169 -13.38 10.96 17.92
N ARG A 170 -13.99 10.11 18.75
CA ARG A 170 -15.23 9.38 18.52
C ARG A 170 -16.39 10.02 19.27
N PHE A 171 -17.39 10.45 18.50
CA PHE A 171 -18.65 11.00 19.00
C PHE A 171 -19.60 9.90 19.48
N ASP A 172 -20.67 10.28 20.19
CA ASP A 172 -21.63 9.32 20.74
C ASP A 172 -22.39 8.54 19.66
N ASN A 173 -22.60 9.17 18.50
CA ASN A 173 -23.17 8.51 17.32
C ASN A 173 -22.17 7.61 16.57
N ARG A 174 -20.97 7.37 17.12
CA ARG A 174 -19.87 6.58 16.53
C ARG A 174 -19.14 7.24 15.37
N ALA A 175 -19.58 8.41 14.91
CA ALA A 175 -18.80 9.19 13.95
C ALA A 175 -17.43 9.53 14.53
N ARG A 176 -16.45 9.78 13.66
CA ARG A 176 -15.10 10.13 14.06
C ARG A 176 -14.58 11.35 13.31
N LEU A 177 -13.82 12.18 14.00
CA LEU A 177 -13.02 13.24 13.40
C LEU A 177 -11.59 13.06 13.87
N GLY A 178 -10.64 12.94 12.95
CA GLY A 178 -9.26 12.59 13.26
C GLY A 178 -8.26 13.15 12.29
N ILE A 179 -6.99 12.99 12.64
CA ILE A 179 -5.85 13.33 11.80
C ILE A 179 -5.13 12.03 11.46
N GLY A 180 -4.88 11.82 10.17
CA GLY A 180 -4.17 10.65 9.65
C GLY A 180 -2.86 11.05 8.99
N VAL A 181 -1.83 10.25 9.23
CA VAL A 181 -0.55 10.31 8.51
C VAL A 181 -0.32 8.98 7.82
N THR A 182 -0.10 9.00 6.51
CA THR A 182 0.22 7.77 5.77
C THR A 182 1.40 7.96 4.83
N HIS A 183 2.21 6.93 4.70
CA HIS A 183 3.35 6.85 3.80
C HIS A 183 3.03 5.93 2.64
N LEU A 184 3.28 6.38 1.41
CA LEU A 184 3.21 5.64 0.16
C LEU A 184 4.62 5.35 -0.34
N SER A 185 4.89 4.11 -0.74
CA SER A 185 6.13 3.74 -1.45
C SER A 185 6.01 2.40 -2.17
N ASN A 186 6.85 2.17 -3.18
CA ASN A 186 6.85 0.93 -3.95
C ASN A 186 7.73 -0.16 -3.31
N ALA A 187 8.26 0.07 -2.11
CA ALA A 187 9.15 -0.85 -1.39
C ALA A 187 10.38 -1.31 -2.21
N ASN A 188 10.87 -0.46 -3.13
CA ASN A 188 11.99 -0.72 -4.04
C ASN A 188 11.74 -1.91 -5.00
N ILE A 189 10.49 -2.14 -5.41
CA ILE A 189 10.19 -3.07 -6.52
C ILE A 189 10.56 -2.48 -7.89
N ALA A 190 10.75 -1.17 -7.96
CA ALA A 190 11.28 -0.44 -9.11
C ALA A 190 12.63 0.23 -8.76
N ASP A 191 13.34 0.71 -9.79
CA ASP A 191 14.66 1.33 -9.64
C ASP A 191 14.61 2.69 -8.89
N LYS A 192 13.46 3.36 -8.91
CA LYS A 192 13.20 4.63 -8.24
C LYS A 192 12.11 4.41 -7.19
N ASN A 193 12.35 4.89 -5.97
CA ASN A 193 11.36 4.85 -4.88
C ASN A 193 11.56 6.05 -3.95
N PRO A 194 11.04 7.23 -4.32
CA PRO A 194 11.11 8.37 -3.43
C PRO A 194 10.16 8.15 -2.23
N GLY A 195 9.00 7.54 -2.47
CA GLY A 195 7.87 7.52 -1.54
C GLY A 195 7.19 8.88 -1.44
N THR A 196 6.18 9.01 -0.57
CA THR A 196 5.59 10.29 -0.17
C THR A 196 4.68 10.11 1.04
N GLU A 197 4.45 11.19 1.79
CA GLU A 197 3.61 11.21 2.98
C GLU A 197 2.36 12.05 2.73
N THR A 198 1.22 11.62 3.26
CA THR A 198 0.01 12.45 3.34
C THR A 198 -0.29 12.78 4.78
N VAL A 199 -0.71 14.01 5.05
CA VAL A 199 -1.36 14.39 6.32
C VAL A 199 -2.77 14.85 6.00
N MET A 200 -3.78 14.24 6.63
CA MET A 200 -5.19 14.51 6.33
C MET A 200 -6.01 14.71 7.59
N LEU A 201 -6.92 15.68 7.56
CA LEU A 201 -8.09 15.68 8.43
C LEU A 201 -9.12 14.71 7.84
N ILE A 202 -9.67 13.83 8.67
CA ILE A 202 -10.53 12.72 8.24
C ILE A 202 -11.82 12.75 9.06
N TYR A 203 -12.95 12.79 8.37
CA TYR A 203 -14.27 12.58 8.96
C TYR A 203 -14.81 11.20 8.58
N SER A 204 -15.10 10.37 9.57
CA SER A 204 -15.69 9.04 9.39
C SER A 204 -17.15 9.05 9.77
N HIS A 205 -18.03 8.88 8.78
CA HIS A 205 -19.46 8.80 8.96
C HIS A 205 -19.92 7.34 9.10
N PRO A 206 -20.63 6.98 10.19
CA PRO A 206 -21.08 5.61 10.42
C PRO A 206 -22.19 5.25 9.44
N LEU A 207 -22.07 4.08 8.81
CA LEU A 207 -23.10 3.48 7.98
C LEU A 207 -23.83 2.38 8.75
N LYS A 208 -25.13 2.23 8.53
CA LYS A 208 -25.80 0.98 8.90
C LYS A 208 -25.19 -0.18 8.09
N SER A 209 -25.09 -1.37 8.68
CA SER A 209 -24.64 -2.54 7.93
C SER A 209 -25.54 -2.74 6.72
N LEU A 210 -24.96 -2.66 5.52
CA LEU A 210 -25.67 -2.86 4.25
C LEU A 210 -26.24 -4.28 4.12
N PHE A 211 -25.83 -5.20 4.99
CA PHE A 211 -26.20 -6.62 4.96
C PHE A 211 -27.04 -7.05 6.16
N SER A 212 -27.38 -6.13 7.08
CA SER A 212 -28.13 -6.43 8.31
C SER A 212 -29.59 -5.95 8.25
N ASP A 213 -30.23 -6.06 7.09
CA ASP A 213 -31.68 -6.00 6.96
C ASP A 213 -32.16 -7.15 6.05
N LYS A 214 -32.20 -8.34 6.62
CA LYS A 214 -33.17 -9.38 6.25
C LYS A 214 -33.72 -9.99 7.54
N LYS A 215 -34.79 -9.39 8.05
CA LYS A 215 -35.75 -10.07 8.93
C LYS A 215 -37.07 -10.17 8.19
#